data_AF-A0A8T7ESI7-F1
#
_entry.id   AF-A0A8T7ESI7-F1
#
_cell.length_a   1.000
_cell.length_b   1.000
_cell.length_c   1.000
_cell.angle_alpha   90.00
_cell.angle_beta   90.00
_cell.angle_gamma   90.00
#
_symmetry.space_group_name_H-M   'P 1'
#
loop_
_entity.id
_entity.type
_entity.pdbx_description
1 polymer ?
#
loop_
_entity_poly.entity_id
_entity_poly.type
_entity_poly.pdbx_seq_one_letter_code
_entity_poly.pdbx_strand_id
1 'polypeptide(L)'
;MGGPAPRLGFVIKPHEGANCGDVMSPDTFGHTGFTGTSLWIDPQRKLVVALLTNSVYPGRGLPGTYELRRAVHTLLAEALS
;
A
#
# COMPACT_ATOMS: atom_id res chain seq x y z
N MET A 1 23.44 5.44 -3.97
CA MET A 1 22.16 4.74 -4.20
C MET A 1 21.42 4.68 -2.86
N GLY A 2 20.63 5.71 -2.55
CA GLY A 2 19.95 5.81 -1.26
C GLY A 2 18.72 4.91 -1.24
N GLY A 3 18.73 3.88 -0.40
CA GLY A 3 17.52 3.12 -0.10
C GLY A 3 16.45 4.03 0.49
N PRO A 4 15.18 3.61 0.50
CA PRO A 4 14.09 4.40 1.09
C PRO A 4 14.47 4.78 2.53
N ALA A 5 14.43 6.08 2.83
CA ALA A 5 14.77 6.60 4.16
C ALA A 5 13.85 5.93 5.22
N PRO A 6 14.40 5.40 6.32
CA PRO A 6 13.60 4.73 7.34
C PRO A 6 12.64 5.72 7.98
N ARG A 7 11.34 5.49 7.82
CA ARG A 7 10.29 6.08 8.65
C ARG A 7 9.95 5.06 9.74
N LEU A 8 9.54 5.53 10.92
CA LEU A 8 9.25 4.76 12.15
C LEU A 8 8.33 3.52 11.93
N GLY A 9 8.85 2.45 11.33
CA GLY A 9 8.08 1.26 10.93
C GLY A 9 7.40 1.31 9.56
N PHE A 10 7.70 2.30 8.70
CA PHE A 10 7.05 2.47 7.39
C PHE A 10 8.06 2.47 6.22
N VAL A 11 7.66 1.89 5.09
CA VAL A 11 8.38 1.95 3.82
C VAL A 11 7.93 3.14 2.99
N ILE A 12 8.86 3.75 2.26
CA ILE A 12 8.53 4.76 1.24
C ILE A 12 8.09 4.05 -0.04
N LYS A 13 7.06 4.59 -0.70
CA LYS A 13 6.58 4.11 -2.00
C LYS A 13 7.74 4.07 -3.00
N PRO A 14 8.07 2.90 -3.59
CA PRO A 14 8.97 2.85 -4.73
C PRO A 14 8.33 3.52 -5.95
N HIS A 15 9.14 3.87 -6.94
CA HIS A 15 8.64 4.54 -8.16
C HIS A 15 7.57 3.71 -8.89
N GLU A 16 7.73 2.38 -8.91
CA GLU A 16 6.81 1.44 -9.52
C GLU A 16 6.64 0.17 -8.66
N GLY A 17 5.53 -0.53 -8.85
CA GLY A 17 5.30 -1.83 -8.21
C GLY A 17 4.90 -1.76 -6.74
N ALA A 18 4.56 -0.56 -6.24
CA ALA A 18 4.17 -0.35 -4.87
C ALA A 18 2.86 -1.06 -4.52
N ASN A 19 2.73 -1.53 -3.26
CA ASN A 19 1.50 -2.18 -2.79
C ASN A 19 0.30 -1.21 -2.73
N CYS A 20 0.53 0.10 -2.76
CA CYS A 20 -0.51 1.13 -2.90
C CYS A 20 -0.85 1.50 -4.34
N GLY A 21 -0.32 0.77 -5.33
CA GLY A 21 -0.46 1.17 -6.72
C GLY A 21 0.50 2.29 -7.13
N ASP A 22 0.50 2.62 -8.41
CA ASP A 22 1.50 3.53 -8.98
C ASP A 22 1.04 5.00 -8.96
N VAL A 23 -0.27 5.24 -8.83
CA VAL A 23 -0.90 6.57 -8.95
C VAL A 23 -0.79 7.47 -7.71
N MET A 24 -0.45 6.89 -6.55
CA MET A 24 -0.20 7.69 -5.34
C MET A 24 1.10 8.50 -5.44
N SER A 25 1.18 9.61 -4.70
CA SER A 25 2.25 10.60 -4.81
C SER A 25 3.62 10.03 -4.38
N PRO A 26 4.75 10.58 -4.87
CA PRO A 26 6.09 10.06 -4.56
C PRO A 26 6.44 9.99 -3.06
N ASP A 27 5.91 10.91 -2.24
CA ASP A 27 6.19 10.92 -0.79
C ASP A 27 5.26 10.01 0.02
N THR A 28 4.46 9.19 -0.66
CA THR A 28 3.58 8.19 -0.05
C THR A 28 4.40 7.18 0.73
N PHE A 29 3.91 6.82 1.92
CA PHE A 29 4.57 5.87 2.80
C PHE A 29 3.55 4.97 3.49
N GLY A 30 3.96 3.76 3.84
CA GLY A 30 3.03 2.74 4.27
C GLY A 30 3.69 1.46 4.71
N HIS A 31 2.89 0.45 5.01
CA HIS A 31 3.37 -0.88 5.35
C HIS A 31 2.28 -1.91 5.06
N THR A 32 2.69 -3.15 4.82
CA THR A 32 1.78 -4.30 4.68
C THR A 32 1.92 -5.24 5.88
N GLY A 33 0.82 -5.64 6.49
CA GLY A 33 0.85 -6.63 7.55
C GLY A 33 0.92 -8.06 7.05
N PHE A 34 1.47 -8.93 7.88
CA PHE A 34 1.64 -10.35 7.63
C PHE A 34 0.32 -11.04 7.22
N THR A 35 -0.79 -10.68 7.83
CA THR A 35 -2.11 -11.26 7.56
C THR A 35 -2.78 -10.71 6.30
N GLY A 36 -2.13 -9.81 5.55
CA GLY A 36 -2.68 -9.23 4.32
C GLY A 36 -3.10 -7.76 4.45
N THR A 37 -3.07 -7.19 5.66
CA THR A 37 -3.40 -5.78 5.89
C THR A 37 -2.47 -4.84 5.10
N SER A 38 -2.97 -3.65 4.79
CA SER A 38 -2.23 -2.63 4.05
C SER A 38 -2.63 -1.24 4.55
N LEU A 39 -1.66 -0.43 4.93
CA LEU A 39 -1.85 0.95 5.36
C LEU A 39 -0.92 1.84 4.55
N TRP A 40 -1.48 2.84 3.87
CA TRP A 40 -0.72 3.82 3.09
C TRP A 40 -1.25 5.23 3.32
N ILE A 41 -0.32 6.18 3.39
CA ILE A 41 -0.56 7.59 3.68
C ILE A 41 0.07 8.40 2.55
N ASP A 42 -0.76 9.17 1.84
CA ASP A 42 -0.36 10.11 0.80
C ASP A 42 -0.58 11.54 1.33
N PRO A 43 0.50 12.22 1.79
CA PRO A 43 0.39 13.54 2.39
C PRO A 43 0.02 14.63 1.39
N GLN A 44 0.42 14.51 0.11
CA GLN A 44 0.06 15.47 -0.93
C GLN A 44 -1.45 15.46 -1.17
N ARG A 45 -2.04 14.27 -1.25
CA ARG A 45 -3.48 14.09 -1.47
C ARG A 45 -4.31 14.22 -0.20
N LYS A 46 -3.68 14.35 0.97
CA LYS A 46 -4.34 14.27 2.29
C LYS A 46 -5.19 12.99 2.43
N LEU A 47 -4.68 11.89 1.89
CA LEU A 47 -5.39 10.63 1.80
C LEU A 47 -4.72 9.57 2.68
N VAL A 48 -5.52 8.85 3.47
CA VAL A 48 -5.09 7.66 4.20
C VAL A 48 -5.99 6.50 3.81
N VAL A 49 -5.39 5.40 3.39
CA VAL A 49 -6.12 4.18 3.03
C VAL A 49 -5.65 3.03 3.91
N ALA A 50 -6.59 2.45 4.64
CA ALA A 50 -6.40 1.23 5.41
C ALA A 50 -7.26 0.11 4.81
N LEU A 51 -6.62 -0.97 4.36
CA LEU A 51 -7.27 -2.18 3.88
C LEU A 51 -6.99 -3.32 4.85
N LEU A 52 -8.05 -3.86 5.43
CA LEU A 52 -7.99 -4.95 6.40
C LEU A 52 -8.48 -6.24 5.76
N THR A 53 -7.56 -7.14 5.46
CA THR A 53 -7.84 -8.46 4.88
C THR A 53 -7.17 -9.55 5.71
N ASN A 54 -7.57 -10.80 5.45
CA ASN A 54 -6.96 -11.99 6.03
C ASN A 54 -6.55 -12.98 4.93
N SER A 55 -5.35 -12.81 4.38
CA SER A 55 -4.79 -13.66 3.32
C SER A 55 -4.21 -14.99 3.85
N VAL A 56 -4.33 -15.25 5.15
CA VAL A 56 -3.86 -16.49 5.78
C VAL A 56 -5.01 -17.42 6.20
N TYR A 57 -6.26 -17.02 5.92
CA TYR A 57 -7.45 -17.82 6.17
C TYR A 57 -8.13 -18.21 4.84
N PRO A 58 -8.55 -19.48 4.64
CA PRO A 58 -8.35 -20.63 5.54
C PRO A 58 -6.93 -21.25 5.48
N GLY A 59 -6.02 -20.72 4.65
CA GLY A 59 -4.64 -21.19 4.54
C GLY A 59 -3.68 -20.08 4.07
N ARG A 60 -2.37 -20.31 4.18
CA ARG A 60 -1.34 -19.36 3.71
C ARG A 60 -1.14 -19.43 2.20
N GLY A 61 -0.86 -18.29 1.59
CA GLY A 61 -0.36 -18.22 0.21
C GLY A 61 -1.45 -18.20 -0.86
N LEU A 62 -2.69 -17.86 -0.49
CA LEU A 62 -3.72 -17.59 -1.49
C LEU A 62 -3.29 -16.40 -2.38
N PRO A 63 -3.36 -16.55 -3.72
CA PRO A 63 -2.99 -15.50 -4.65
C PRO A 63 -3.98 -14.32 -4.58
N GLY A 64 -3.63 -13.19 -5.17
CA GLY A 64 -4.55 -12.06 -5.33
C GLY A 64 -4.42 -10.97 -4.28
N THR A 65 -3.73 -11.21 -3.16
CA THR A 65 -3.63 -10.19 -2.09
C THR A 65 -2.81 -8.98 -2.56
N TYR A 66 -1.78 -9.18 -3.38
CA TYR A 66 -0.99 -8.09 -3.94
C TYR A 66 -1.82 -7.24 -4.91
N GLU A 67 -2.51 -7.90 -5.83
CA GLU A 67 -3.36 -7.33 -6.86
C GLU A 67 -4.52 -6.57 -6.24
N LEU A 68 -5.20 -7.16 -5.24
CA LEU A 68 -6.28 -6.53 -4.50
C LEU A 68 -5.81 -5.24 -3.80
N ARG A 69 -4.67 -5.29 -3.11
CA ARG A 69 -4.10 -4.11 -2.45
C ARG A 69 -3.90 -2.98 -3.45
N ARG A 70 -3.23 -3.27 -4.57
CA ARG A 70 -2.98 -2.28 -5.62
C ARG A 70 -4.27 -1.72 -6.21
N ALA A 71 -5.22 -2.59 -6.56
CA ALA A 71 -6.49 -2.17 -7.15
C ALA A 71 -7.27 -1.24 -6.21
N VAL A 72 -7.43 -1.61 -4.94
CA VAL A 72 -8.15 -0.79 -3.95
C VAL A 72 -7.50 0.58 -3.76
N HIS A 73 -6.18 0.61 -3.57
CA HIS A 73 -5.46 1.86 -3.35
C HIS A 73 -5.49 2.77 -4.59
N THR A 74 -5.29 2.22 -5.79
CA THR A 74 -5.41 2.97 -7.06
C THR A 74 -6.81 3.54 -7.23
N LEU A 75 -7.85 2.72 -7.09
CA LEU A 75 -9.24 3.15 -7.29
C LEU A 75 -9.64 4.25 -6.33
N LEU A 76 -9.23 4.15 -5.05
CA LEU A 76 -9.52 5.20 -4.06
C LEU A 76 -8.74 6.48 -4.34
N ALA A 77 -7.48 6.38 -4.76
CA ALA A 77 -6.69 7.56 -5.13
C ALA A 77 -7.29 8.28 -6.34
N GLU A 78 -7.76 7.55 -7.35
CA GLU A 78 -8.41 8.09 -8.54
C GLU A 78 -9.79 8.69 -8.22
N ALA A 79 -10.62 8.00 -7.44
CA ALA A 79 -11.97 8.45 -7.11
C ALA A 79 -12.01 9.69 -6.21
N LEU A 80 -10.93 9.94 -5.46
CA LEU A 80 -10.80 11.06 -4.52
C LEU A 80 -9.81 12.13 -5.02
N SER A 81 -9.42 12.05 -6.30
CA SER A 81 -8.56 13.05 -6.96
C SER A 81 -9.31 14.35 -7.27
#